data_AF-A0A5S9MQS3-F1
#
_entry.id   AF-A0A5S9MQS3-F1
#
_cell.length_a   1.000
_cell.length_b   1.000
_cell.length_c   1.000
_cell.angle_alpha   90.00
_cell.angle_beta   90.00
_cell.angle_gamma   90.00
#
_symmetry.space_group_name_H-M   'P 1'
#
loop_
_entity.id
_entity.type
_entity.pdbx_description
1 polymer ?
#
loop_
_entity_poly.entity_id
_entity_poly.type
_entity_poly.pdbx_seq_one_letter_code
_entity_poly.pdbx_strand_id
1 'polypeptide(L)'
;MGPLIREEQRQRVLGYIETGIAEGASVAAGGGIPGHLPKGFYVEPTVLTDVHPDATVAQEEIFGPVLAVIAHDGDDDAVAIANNSRYGLSGAVVSTSHDRARAVANRMRTGTVNVNGGVFYGADVPFGGYRQSGIGREMGVAGFEEYLEIKVIAEGARNG
;
A
#
# COMPACT_ATOMS: atom_id res chain seq x y z
N MET A 1 18.33 -5.75 7.66
CA MET A 1 17.24 -4.76 7.74
C MET A 1 17.59 -3.79 8.87
N GLY A 2 17.51 -2.48 8.63
CA GLY A 2 17.95 -1.47 9.60
C GLY A 2 16.97 -1.26 10.77
N PRO A 3 17.29 -0.43 11.76
CA PRO A 3 16.36 -0.09 12.84
C PRO A 3 15.23 0.82 12.34
N LEU A 4 14.14 0.89 13.09
CA LEU A 4 13.13 1.93 12.93
C LEU A 4 13.70 3.30 13.36
N ILE A 5 13.01 4.36 12.94
CA ILE A 5 13.53 5.73 13.09
C ILE A 5 13.65 6.19 14.55
N ARG A 6 12.77 5.71 15.44
CA ARG A 6 12.70 6.12 16.86
C ARG A 6 11.99 5.09 17.73
N GLU A 7 12.11 5.25 19.05
CA GLU A 7 11.50 4.33 20.03
C GLU A 7 9.99 4.27 19.91
N GLU A 8 9.31 5.41 19.76
CA GLU A 8 7.84 5.42 19.69
C GLU A 8 7.33 4.61 18.49
N GLN A 9 8.07 4.63 17.37
CA GLN A 9 7.73 3.82 16.20
C GLN A 9 7.95 2.33 16.46
N ARG A 10 9.02 1.95 17.18
CA ARG A 10 9.22 0.56 17.61
C ARG A 10 8.07 0.09 18.50
N GLN A 11 7.68 0.87 19.51
CA GLN A 11 6.59 0.48 20.40
C GLN A 11 5.24 0.40 19.66
N ARG A 12 4.98 1.34 18.74
CA ARG A 12 3.79 1.28 17.89
C ARG A 12 3.74 0.00 17.05
N VAL A 13 4.85 -0.37 16.41
CA VAL A 13 4.93 -1.61 15.60
C VAL A 13 4.73 -2.85 16.47
N LEU A 14 5.39 -2.95 17.62
CA LEU A 14 5.22 -4.06 18.56
C LEU A 14 3.75 -4.16 19.05
N GLY A 15 3.12 -3.02 19.35
CA GLY A 15 1.71 -2.99 19.74
C GLY A 15 0.75 -3.48 18.63
N TYR A 16 1.05 -3.22 17.35
CA TYR A 16 0.28 -3.80 16.25
C TYR A 16 0.44 -5.33 16.16
N ILE A 17 1.65 -5.85 16.40
CA ILE A 17 1.89 -7.30 16.43
C ILE A 17 1.06 -7.93 17.56
N GLU A 18 1.12 -7.36 18.76
CA GLU A 18 0.33 -7.81 19.91
C GLU A 18 -1.18 -7.75 19.63
N THR A 19 -1.65 -6.67 19.00
CA THR A 19 -3.06 -6.52 18.61
C THR A 19 -3.48 -7.57 17.60
N GLY A 20 -2.66 -7.83 16.57
CA GLY A 20 -2.95 -8.87 15.58
C GLY A 20 -3.08 -10.25 16.20
N ILE A 21 -2.18 -10.59 17.14
CA ILE A 21 -2.26 -11.85 17.90
C ILE A 21 -3.55 -11.90 18.74
N ALA A 22 -3.90 -10.81 19.42
CA ALA A 22 -5.12 -10.73 20.21
C ALA A 22 -6.40 -10.86 19.37
N GLU A 23 -6.36 -10.46 18.11
CA GLU A 23 -7.45 -10.60 17.12
C GLU A 23 -7.45 -11.96 16.40
N GLY A 24 -6.56 -12.88 16.77
CA GLY A 24 -6.55 -14.27 16.30
C GLY A 24 -5.52 -14.60 15.23
N ALA A 25 -4.63 -13.68 14.87
CA ALA A 25 -3.53 -13.98 13.96
C ALA A 25 -2.44 -14.85 14.61
N SER A 26 -1.77 -15.66 13.80
CA SER A 26 -0.64 -16.49 14.20
C SER A 26 0.68 -15.84 13.80
N VAL A 27 1.73 -15.92 14.63
CA VAL A 27 3.08 -15.48 14.26
C VAL A 27 3.81 -16.61 13.57
N ALA A 28 4.01 -16.50 12.25
CA ALA A 28 4.75 -17.47 11.46
C ALA A 28 6.28 -17.24 11.50
N ALA A 29 6.70 -15.98 11.68
CA ALA A 29 8.10 -15.60 11.84
C ALA A 29 8.22 -14.26 12.57
N GLY A 30 9.31 -14.07 13.32
CA GLY A 30 9.62 -12.82 14.02
C GLY A 30 8.69 -12.55 15.20
N GLY A 31 8.19 -11.32 15.30
CA GLY A 31 7.22 -10.91 16.32
C GLY A 31 7.81 -10.20 17.53
N GLY A 32 9.13 -10.02 17.61
CA GLY A 32 9.78 -9.41 18.77
C GLY A 32 10.93 -8.45 18.45
N ILE A 33 11.78 -8.25 19.45
CA ILE A 33 13.03 -7.50 19.33
C ILE A 33 14.16 -8.51 19.12
N PRO A 34 15.01 -8.35 18.08
CA PRO A 34 16.07 -9.31 17.79
C PRO A 34 17.11 -9.35 18.92
N GLY A 35 17.27 -10.50 19.57
CA GLY A 35 18.16 -10.65 20.73
C GLY A 35 19.64 -10.35 20.47
N HIS A 36 20.09 -10.45 19.22
CA HIS A 36 21.47 -10.16 18.81
C HIS A 36 21.74 -8.65 18.57
N LEU A 37 20.71 -7.79 18.62
CA LEU A 37 20.81 -6.34 18.41
C LEU A 37 20.15 -5.58 19.58
N PRO A 38 20.78 -5.56 20.78
CA PRO A 38 20.17 -5.04 22.00
C PRO A 38 20.09 -3.50 22.07
N LYS A 39 20.75 -2.78 21.15
CA LYS A 39 20.77 -1.31 21.09
C LYS A 39 20.19 -0.83 19.77
N GLY A 40 19.39 0.23 19.78
CA GLY A 40 18.66 0.75 18.62
C GLY A 40 17.20 0.28 18.59
N PHE A 41 16.43 0.80 17.64
CA PHE A 41 14.98 0.61 17.57
C PHE A 41 14.62 -0.53 16.61
N TYR A 42 15.20 -1.71 16.82
CA TYR A 42 14.97 -2.87 15.97
C TYR A 42 13.65 -3.59 16.31
N VAL A 43 13.04 -4.15 15.26
CA VAL A 43 11.93 -5.11 15.32
C VAL A 43 12.26 -6.21 14.32
N GLU A 44 11.98 -7.47 14.67
CA GLU A 44 12.18 -8.59 13.75
C GLU A 44 11.23 -8.47 12.54
N PRO A 45 11.67 -8.83 11.31
CA PRO A 45 10.75 -9.07 10.22
C PRO A 45 9.68 -10.06 10.65
N THR A 46 8.42 -9.62 10.64
CA THR A 46 7.30 -10.35 11.24
C THR A 46 6.31 -10.75 10.16
N VAL A 47 5.88 -12.00 10.18
CA VAL A 47 4.82 -12.52 9.30
C VAL A 47 3.67 -13.01 10.18
N LEU A 48 2.51 -12.38 10.03
CA LEU A 48 1.26 -12.76 10.66
C LEU A 48 0.41 -13.54 9.65
N THR A 49 0.00 -14.77 10.00
CA THR A 49 -0.92 -15.59 9.21
C THR A 49 -2.28 -15.68 9.90
N ASP A 50 -3.25 -16.30 9.23
CA ASP A 50 -4.62 -16.45 9.74
C ASP A 50 -5.30 -15.11 10.05
N VAL A 51 -4.88 -14.05 9.35
CA VAL A 51 -5.40 -12.70 9.54
C VAL A 51 -6.78 -12.59 8.90
N HIS A 52 -7.78 -12.16 9.69
CA HIS A 52 -9.08 -11.82 9.16
C HIS A 52 -9.02 -10.51 8.33
N PRO A 53 -9.73 -10.39 7.19
CA PRO A 53 -9.70 -9.17 6.37
C PRO A 53 -10.05 -7.88 7.12
N ASP A 54 -10.90 -7.96 8.14
CA ASP A 54 -11.31 -6.81 8.97
C ASP A 54 -10.45 -6.61 10.24
N ALA A 55 -9.40 -7.41 10.44
CA ALA A 55 -8.49 -7.24 11.58
C ALA A 55 -7.74 -5.90 11.49
N THR A 56 -7.36 -5.35 12.64
CA THR A 56 -6.62 -4.08 12.75
C THR A 56 -5.35 -4.10 11.90
N VAL A 57 -4.59 -5.19 11.92
CA VAL A 57 -3.35 -5.34 11.14
C VAL A 57 -3.55 -5.46 9.62
N ALA A 58 -4.79 -5.74 9.17
CA ALA A 58 -5.16 -5.70 7.76
C ALA A 58 -5.65 -4.32 7.31
N GLN A 59 -6.21 -3.53 8.24
CA GLN A 59 -6.89 -2.27 7.97
C GLN A 59 -6.02 -1.02 8.21
N GLU A 60 -5.00 -1.14 9.05
CA GLU A 60 -4.17 -0.01 9.47
C GLU A 60 -2.73 -0.08 8.94
N GLU A 61 -2.17 1.09 8.66
CA GLU A 61 -0.79 1.19 8.23
C GLU A 61 0.18 1.11 9.42
N ILE A 62 0.94 0.00 9.48
CA ILE A 62 1.88 -0.29 10.56
C ILE A 62 3.17 0.55 10.45
N PHE A 63 3.61 0.88 9.23
CA PHE A 63 4.90 1.54 8.96
C PHE A 63 6.09 0.81 9.62
N GLY A 64 6.09 -0.51 9.54
CA GLY A 64 7.09 -1.39 10.13
C GLY A 64 7.24 -2.68 9.34
N PRO A 65 8.22 -3.53 9.72
CA PRO A 65 8.54 -4.75 9.01
C PRO A 65 7.56 -5.90 9.36
N VAL A 66 6.26 -5.65 9.20
CA VAL A 66 5.18 -6.60 9.53
C VAL A 66 4.35 -6.87 8.28
N LEU A 67 4.22 -8.14 7.91
CA LEU A 67 3.42 -8.60 6.79
C LEU A 67 2.21 -9.38 7.33
N ALA A 68 1.01 -8.97 6.94
CA ALA A 68 -0.23 -9.70 7.20
C ALA A 68 -0.57 -10.59 6.01
N VAL A 69 -0.87 -11.86 6.26
CA VAL A 69 -1.22 -12.85 5.23
C VAL A 69 -2.69 -13.26 5.42
N ILE A 70 -3.48 -13.00 4.39
CA ILE A 70 -4.92 -13.26 4.33
C ILE A 70 -5.14 -14.25 3.19
N ALA A 71 -5.76 -15.40 3.50
CA ALA A 71 -6.18 -16.35 2.48
C ALA A 71 -7.41 -15.83 1.73
N HIS A 72 -7.58 -16.22 0.48
CA HIS A 72 -8.74 -15.86 -0.33
C HIS A 72 -9.26 -17.09 -1.09
N ASP A 73 -10.54 -17.08 -1.45
CA ASP A 73 -11.18 -18.11 -2.27
C ASP A 73 -11.50 -17.58 -3.67
N GLY A 74 -10.55 -17.70 -4.58
CA GLY A 74 -10.67 -17.24 -5.96
C GLY A 74 -10.48 -15.74 -6.16
N ASP A 75 -10.65 -15.29 -7.41
CA ASP A 75 -10.29 -13.93 -7.83
C ASP A 75 -11.27 -12.87 -7.32
N ASP A 76 -12.56 -13.21 -7.22
CA ASP A 76 -13.58 -12.27 -6.74
C ASP A 76 -13.38 -11.92 -5.27
N ASP A 77 -13.07 -12.93 -4.45
CA ASP A 77 -12.75 -12.75 -3.04
C ASP A 77 -11.43 -11.99 -2.85
N ALA A 78 -10.38 -12.34 -3.61
CA ALA A 78 -9.12 -11.60 -3.59
C ALA A 78 -9.30 -10.10 -3.91
N VAL A 79 -10.13 -9.78 -4.91
CA VAL A 79 -10.45 -8.39 -5.27
C VAL A 79 -11.28 -7.72 -4.18
N ALA A 80 -12.22 -8.43 -3.56
CA ALA A 80 -13.01 -7.89 -2.45
C ALA A 80 -12.10 -7.55 -1.26
N ILE A 81 -11.22 -8.45 -0.85
CA ILE A 81 -10.22 -8.24 0.21
C ILE A 81 -9.29 -7.07 -0.14
N ALA A 82 -8.70 -7.06 -1.33
CA ALA A 82 -7.79 -5.98 -1.75
C ALA A 82 -8.47 -4.60 -1.78
N ASN A 83 -9.76 -4.54 -2.10
CA ASN A 83 -10.53 -3.31 -2.13
C ASN A 83 -11.14 -2.95 -0.77
N ASN A 84 -11.14 -3.85 0.21
CA ASN A 84 -11.57 -3.61 1.59
C ASN A 84 -10.49 -2.86 2.37
N SER A 85 -10.26 -1.61 1.97
CA SER A 85 -9.30 -0.73 2.60
C SER A 85 -9.77 0.72 2.49
N ARG A 86 -9.51 1.52 3.52
CA ARG A 86 -9.67 2.98 3.43
C ARG A 86 -8.59 3.64 2.54
N TYR A 87 -7.52 2.91 2.25
CA TYR A 87 -6.41 3.34 1.41
C TYR A 87 -6.54 2.80 -0.01
N GLY A 88 -5.69 3.30 -0.91
CA GLY A 88 -5.66 2.93 -2.32
C GLY A 88 -4.42 3.43 -3.04
N LEU A 89 -3.23 3.35 -2.42
CA LEU A 89 -1.99 3.88 -3.00
C LEU A 89 -1.50 3.01 -4.16
N SER A 90 -1.11 1.77 -3.84
CA SER A 90 -0.46 0.84 -4.76
C SER A 90 -0.93 -0.58 -4.50
N GLY A 91 -0.82 -1.43 -5.52
CA GLY A 91 -1.08 -2.86 -5.43
C GLY A 91 -0.15 -3.68 -6.30
N ALA A 92 -0.20 -5.01 -6.14
CA ALA A 92 0.50 -5.93 -7.01
C ALA A 92 -0.32 -7.21 -7.21
N VAL A 93 -0.23 -7.80 -8.39
CA VAL A 93 -0.84 -9.09 -8.72
C VAL A 93 0.22 -9.99 -9.32
N VAL A 94 0.30 -11.22 -8.81
CA VAL A 94 1.19 -12.27 -9.32
C VAL A 94 0.34 -13.48 -9.70
N SER A 95 0.46 -13.93 -10.94
CA SER A 95 -0.20 -15.14 -11.45
C SER A 95 0.60 -15.75 -12.59
N THR A 96 0.50 -17.07 -12.75
CA THR A 96 1.05 -17.78 -13.91
C THR A 96 0.32 -17.46 -15.21
N SER A 97 -0.93 -16.98 -15.13
CA SER A 97 -1.68 -16.45 -16.27
C SER A 97 -1.61 -14.93 -16.29
N HIS A 98 -1.00 -14.37 -17.34
CA HIS A 98 -0.91 -12.92 -17.51
C HIS A 98 -2.29 -12.27 -17.64
N ASP A 99 -3.20 -12.89 -18.42
CA ASP A 99 -4.55 -12.36 -18.63
C ASP A 99 -5.36 -12.35 -17.35
N ARG A 100 -5.24 -13.40 -16.53
CA ARG A 100 -5.85 -13.45 -15.19
C ARG A 100 -5.28 -12.35 -14.28
N ALA A 101 -3.96 -12.20 -14.24
CA ALA A 101 -3.32 -11.18 -13.42
C ALA A 101 -3.78 -9.77 -13.83
N ARG A 102 -3.86 -9.51 -15.14
CA ARG A 102 -4.35 -8.25 -15.69
C ARG A 102 -5.84 -8.02 -15.37
N ALA A 103 -6.68 -9.05 -15.46
CA ALA A 103 -8.10 -8.97 -15.12
C ALA A 103 -8.31 -8.60 -13.64
N VAL A 104 -7.55 -9.21 -12.73
CA VAL A 104 -7.57 -8.85 -11.30
C VAL A 104 -7.06 -7.43 -11.09
N ALA A 105 -5.92 -7.06 -11.69
CA ALA A 105 -5.32 -5.73 -11.57
C ALA A 105 -6.28 -4.61 -11.97
N ASN A 106 -7.03 -4.78 -13.07
CA ASN A 106 -8.04 -3.82 -13.54
C ASN A 106 -9.19 -3.58 -12.55
N ARG A 107 -9.42 -4.52 -11.61
CA ARG A 107 -10.50 -4.44 -10.61
C ARG A 107 -10.02 -3.89 -9.27
N MET A 108 -8.71 -3.72 -9.09
CA MET A 108 -8.14 -3.12 -7.88
C MET A 108 -8.36 -1.61 -7.88
N ARG A 109 -8.77 -1.06 -6.74
CA ARG A 109 -9.05 0.38 -6.55
C ARG A 109 -7.85 1.10 -5.96
N THR A 110 -6.74 1.04 -6.68
CA THR A 110 -5.48 1.70 -6.32
C THR A 110 -5.00 2.64 -7.42
N GLY A 111 -4.10 3.56 -7.07
CA GLY A 111 -3.49 4.47 -8.04
C GLY A 111 -2.54 3.78 -9.00
N THR A 112 -1.81 2.77 -8.52
CA THR A 112 -0.83 2.02 -9.30
C THR A 112 -0.96 0.52 -9.03
N VAL A 113 -0.62 -0.32 -10.01
CA VAL A 113 -0.60 -1.79 -9.87
C VAL A 113 0.57 -2.39 -10.63
N ASN A 114 1.38 -3.19 -9.95
CA ASN A 114 2.41 -4.03 -10.59
C ASN A 114 1.81 -5.39 -10.99
N VAL A 115 2.05 -5.84 -12.21
CA VAL A 115 1.60 -7.16 -12.70
C VAL A 115 2.82 -8.04 -12.98
N ASN A 116 2.89 -9.21 -12.34
CA ASN A 116 3.93 -10.22 -12.57
C ASN A 116 5.38 -9.68 -12.49
N GLY A 117 5.65 -8.84 -11.49
CA GLY A 117 6.98 -8.25 -11.27
C GLY A 117 7.32 -7.08 -12.20
N GLY A 118 6.41 -6.65 -13.07
CA GLY A 118 6.52 -5.36 -13.75
C GLY A 118 6.62 -4.23 -12.74
N VAL A 119 7.47 -3.24 -13.03
CA VAL A 119 7.72 -2.09 -12.16
C VAL A 119 7.24 -0.84 -12.87
N PHE A 120 6.17 -0.23 -12.38
CA PHE A 120 5.67 1.04 -12.95
C PHE A 120 6.57 2.23 -12.62
N TYR A 121 7.36 2.15 -11.55
CA TYR A 121 8.02 3.32 -10.97
C TYR A 121 9.09 3.91 -11.89
N GLY A 122 8.86 5.15 -12.31
CA GLY A 122 9.74 5.96 -13.15
C GLY A 122 9.43 7.45 -12.94
N ALA A 123 10.40 8.33 -13.18
CA ALA A 123 10.25 9.77 -12.90
C ALA A 123 9.14 10.44 -13.75
N ASP A 124 8.83 9.85 -14.91
CA ASP A 124 7.84 10.28 -15.87
C ASP A 124 6.45 9.64 -15.67
N VAL A 125 6.32 8.71 -14.72
CA VAL A 125 5.08 8.00 -14.44
C VAL A 125 4.34 8.68 -13.28
N PRO A 126 3.07 9.07 -13.45
CA PRO A 126 2.27 9.64 -12.36
C PRO A 126 2.15 8.68 -11.17
N PHE A 127 2.41 9.19 -9.97
CA PHE A 127 2.28 8.46 -8.72
C PHE A 127 1.27 9.15 -7.80
N GLY A 128 0.45 8.38 -7.11
CA GLY A 128 -0.55 8.92 -6.18
C GLY A 128 -1.72 7.96 -6.04
N GLY A 129 -2.37 7.99 -4.88
CA GLY A 129 -3.38 7.01 -4.51
C GLY A 129 -4.81 7.42 -4.79
N TYR A 130 -5.71 6.50 -4.45
CA TYR A 130 -7.14 6.72 -4.33
C TYR A 130 -7.50 6.83 -2.84
N ARG A 131 -8.73 7.30 -2.53
CA ARG A 131 -9.29 7.32 -1.16
C ARG A 131 -8.41 8.11 -0.19
N GLN A 132 -8.10 7.57 0.99
CA GLN A 132 -7.27 8.26 2.00
C GLN A 132 -5.77 8.25 1.65
N SER A 133 -5.37 7.68 0.52
CA SER A 133 -3.97 7.71 0.06
C SER A 133 -3.60 8.99 -0.70
N GLY A 134 -4.50 9.97 -0.80
CA GLY A 134 -4.20 11.30 -1.34
C GLY A 134 -5.18 11.77 -2.42
N ILE A 135 -4.96 13.01 -2.88
CA ILE A 135 -5.69 13.68 -3.96
C ILE A 135 -4.64 14.20 -4.95
N GLY A 136 -4.95 14.14 -6.25
CA GLY A 136 -4.01 14.54 -7.31
C GLY A 136 -2.99 13.45 -7.64
N ARG A 137 -1.95 13.82 -8.40
CA ARG A 137 -0.80 12.96 -8.72
C ARG A 137 0.49 13.76 -8.55
N GLU A 138 1.55 13.07 -8.19
CA GLU A 138 2.92 13.55 -8.22
C GLU A 138 3.65 12.88 -9.39
N MET A 139 4.79 13.45 -9.80
CA MET A 139 5.62 12.95 -10.91
C MET A 139 4.92 12.96 -12.28
N GLY A 140 5.71 12.75 -13.34
CA GLY A 140 5.22 12.81 -14.72
C GLY A 140 4.54 14.14 -15.09
N VAL A 141 3.83 14.12 -16.21
CA VAL A 141 3.10 15.30 -16.70
C VAL A 141 1.97 15.68 -15.73
N ALA A 142 1.22 14.68 -15.23
CA ALA A 142 0.10 14.94 -14.33
C ALA A 142 0.52 15.67 -13.04
N GLY A 143 1.65 15.28 -12.43
CA GLY A 143 2.16 15.98 -11.25
C GLY A 143 2.82 17.32 -11.57
N PHE A 144 3.34 17.51 -12.79
CA PHE A 144 3.81 18.83 -13.23
C PHE A 144 2.65 19.82 -13.43
N GLU A 145 1.52 19.36 -13.97
CA GLU A 145 0.33 20.19 -14.21
C GLU A 145 -0.28 20.76 -12.93
N GLU A 146 -0.09 20.11 -11.77
CA GLU A 146 -0.50 20.63 -10.44
C GLU A 146 0.21 21.94 -10.06
N TYR A 147 1.33 22.29 -10.73
CA TYR A 147 2.06 23.55 -10.51
C TYR A 147 1.73 24.62 -11.56
N LEU A 148 0.77 24.38 -12.45
CA LEU A 148 0.36 25.31 -13.49
C LEU A 148 -0.95 26.02 -13.12
N GLU A 149 -1.10 27.26 -13.56
CA GLU A 149 -2.35 28.04 -13.42
C GLU A 149 -3.01 28.24 -14.79
N ILE A 150 -4.27 27.83 -14.91
CA ILE A 150 -5.02 27.91 -16.17
C ILE A 150 -5.70 29.29 -16.26
N LYS A 151 -5.48 30.00 -17.37
CA LYS A 151 -6.16 31.26 -17.69
C LYS A 151 -6.91 31.15 -19.01
N VAL A 152 -8.20 31.43 -18.98
CA VAL A 152 -9.05 31.52 -20.18
C VAL A 152 -9.18 32.99 -20.59
N ILE A 153 -8.96 33.27 -21.87
CA ILE A 153 -9.12 34.61 -22.46
C ILE A 153 -10.15 34.51 -23.59
N ALA A 154 -11.12 35.43 -23.59
CA ALA A 154 -12.11 35.56 -24.66
C ALA A 154 -12.02 36.96 -25.27
N GLU A 155 -11.96 37.02 -26.60
CA GLU A 155 -11.99 38.27 -27.37
C GLU A 155 -13.22 38.29 -28.28
N GLY A 156 -13.87 39.45 -28.40
CA GLY A 156 -15.01 39.63 -29.31
C GLY A 156 -14.57 39.63 -30.77
N ALA A 157 -15.43 39.16 -31.67
CA ALA A 157 -15.18 39.24 -33.11
C ALA A 157 -15.00 40.71 -33.53
N ARG A 158 -13.95 41.00 -34.29
CA ARG A 158 -13.73 42.34 -34.85
C ARG A 158 -14.72 42.55 -35.99
N ASN A 159 -15.70 43.44 -35.82
CA ASN A 159 -16.48 43.95 -36.94
C ASN A 159 -15.54 44.85 -37.77
N GLY A 160 -15.33 44.46 -39.04
CA GLY A 160 -14.60 45.27 -40.02
C GLY A 160 -15.33 46.55 -40.38
#